data_AF-A0A0A9YJG1-F1
#
_entry.id   AF-A0A0A9YJG1-F1
#
_cell.length_a   1.000
_cell.length_b   1.000
_cell.length_c   1.000
_cell.angle_alpha   90.00
_cell.angle_beta   90.00
_cell.angle_gamma   90.00
#
_symmetry.space_group_name_H-M   'P 1'
#
loop_
_entity.id
_entity.type
_entity.pdbx_description
1 polymer ?
#
loop_
_entity_poly.entity_id
_entity_poly.type
_entity_poly.pdbx_seq_one_letter_code
_entity_poly.pdbx_strand_id
1 'polypeptide(L)'
;MRDHRDELYRYIIDKRIRTSAQMNAALQYFRRSATFDPDTFERETGVGVTITREQIEQAINTVVEEHRVELSEQRYKAAGKYLSLLMNSLKWADGSTVSTMYADRIARLLGPKTEQDLVPLKKSAATSTAGTTACGKDNKIPPAALKVASALAATTTKMRE
;
A
#
# COMPACT_ATOMS: atom_id res chain seq x y z
N MET A 1 -19.93 -1.98 -20.08
CA MET A 1 -19.48 -3.33 -19.64
C MET A 1 -19.32 -4.31 -20.79
N ARG A 2 -20.13 -4.25 -21.87
CA ARG A 2 -19.92 -5.10 -23.05
C ARG A 2 -18.89 -4.49 -24.02
N ASP A 3 -18.85 -3.16 -24.11
CA ASP A 3 -18.09 -2.46 -25.15
C ASP A 3 -16.58 -2.34 -24.87
N HIS A 4 -16.14 -2.51 -23.61
CA HIS A 4 -14.72 -2.33 -23.23
C HIS A 4 -13.98 -3.64 -22.90
N ARG A 5 -14.57 -4.78 -23.28
CA ARG A 5 -14.02 -6.11 -22.96
C ARG A 5 -12.78 -6.42 -23.79
N ASP A 6 -12.80 -6.01 -25.06
CA ASP A 6 -11.71 -6.29 -26.00
C ASP A 6 -10.43 -5.57 -25.61
N GLU A 7 -10.53 -4.33 -25.11
CA GLU A 7 -9.41 -3.57 -24.55
C GLU A 7 -8.84 -4.29 -23.33
N LEU A 8 -9.69 -4.71 -22.38
CA LEU A 8 -9.24 -5.45 -21.21
C LEU A 8 -8.51 -6.75 -21.61
N TYR A 9 -9.04 -7.50 -22.58
CA TYR A 9 -8.37 -8.70 -23.09
C TYR A 9 -7.02 -8.37 -23.72
N ARG A 10 -6.90 -7.26 -24.46
CA ARG A 10 -5.63 -6.81 -25.03
C ARG A 10 -4.58 -6.55 -23.94
N TYR A 11 -4.96 -5.88 -22.86
CA TYR A 11 -4.06 -5.62 -21.72
C TYR A 11 -3.65 -6.90 -20.96
N ILE A 12 -4.52 -7.91 -20.92
CA ILE A 12 -4.21 -9.23 -20.33
C ILE A 12 -3.25 -10.02 -21.23
N ILE A 13 -3.52 -10.06 -22.54
CA ILE A 13 -2.68 -10.74 -23.54
C ILE A 13 -1.28 -10.12 -23.56
N ASP A 14 -1.18 -8.79 -23.49
CA ASP A 14 0.09 -8.05 -23.44
C ASP A 14 0.78 -8.16 -22.05
N LYS A 15 0.20 -8.90 -21.10
CA LYS A 15 0.72 -9.11 -19.73
C LYS A 15 1.02 -7.80 -18.99
N ARG A 16 0.28 -6.74 -19.30
CA ARG A 16 0.34 -5.44 -18.63
C ARG A 16 -0.36 -5.49 -17.27
N ILE A 17 -1.46 -6.24 -17.20
CA ILE A 17 -2.18 -6.55 -15.96
C ILE A 17 -1.69 -7.91 -15.46
N ARG A 18 -0.97 -7.92 -14.34
CA ARG A 18 -0.40 -9.16 -13.77
C ARG A 18 -1.01 -9.52 -12.43
N THR A 19 -1.45 -8.52 -11.67
CA THR A 19 -1.91 -8.69 -10.30
C THR A 19 -3.43 -8.61 -10.21
N SER A 20 -4.02 -9.39 -9.30
CA SER A 20 -5.47 -9.33 -9.00
C SER A 20 -5.94 -7.93 -8.58
N ALA A 21 -5.10 -7.17 -7.89
CA ALA A 21 -5.35 -5.78 -7.53
C ALA A 21 -5.52 -4.88 -8.77
N GLN A 22 -4.66 -5.04 -9.78
CA GLN A 22 -4.73 -4.28 -11.04
C GLN A 22 -5.99 -4.66 -11.83
N MET A 23 -6.34 -5.95 -11.85
CA MET A 23 -7.60 -6.42 -12.44
C MET A 23 -8.83 -5.80 -11.76
N ASN A 24 -8.86 -5.78 -10.44
CA ASN A 24 -9.99 -5.20 -9.70
C ASN A 24 -10.09 -3.68 -9.95
N ALA A 25 -8.95 -2.97 -9.98
CA ALA A 25 -8.92 -1.55 -10.34
C ALA A 25 -9.41 -1.31 -11.78
N ALA A 26 -9.02 -2.16 -12.73
CA ALA A 26 -9.49 -2.08 -14.11
C ALA A 26 -11.01 -2.24 -14.20
N LEU A 27 -11.56 -3.24 -13.51
CA LEU A 27 -13.00 -3.45 -13.45
C LEU A 27 -13.74 -2.27 -12.79
N GLN A 28 -13.16 -1.64 -11.77
CA GLN A 28 -13.74 -0.43 -11.17
C GLN A 28 -13.72 0.76 -12.13
N TYR A 29 -12.64 0.95 -12.88
CA TYR A 29 -12.56 1.98 -13.92
C TYR A 29 -13.67 1.81 -14.97
N PHE A 30 -13.82 0.61 -15.53
CA PHE A 30 -14.85 0.32 -16.55
C PHE A 30 -16.30 0.37 -16.02
N ARG A 31 -16.50 0.32 -14.70
CA ARG A 31 -17.81 0.53 -14.08
C ARG A 31 -18.15 2.00 -13.94
N ARG A 32 -17.15 2.85 -13.73
CA ARG A 32 -17.31 4.29 -13.52
C ARG A 32 -17.31 5.07 -14.83
N SER A 33 -16.43 4.69 -15.76
CA SER A 33 -16.20 5.41 -17.00
C SER A 33 -16.97 4.74 -18.15
N ALA A 34 -17.78 5.53 -18.86
CA ALA A 34 -18.46 5.08 -20.07
C ALA A 34 -17.54 5.11 -21.31
N THR A 35 -16.54 6.00 -21.31
CA THR A 35 -15.51 6.13 -22.35
C THR A 35 -14.20 5.54 -21.86
N PHE A 36 -13.50 4.81 -22.74
CA PHE A 36 -12.17 4.29 -22.46
C PHE A 36 -11.11 5.30 -22.88
N ASP A 37 -10.32 5.75 -21.91
CA ASP A 37 -9.13 6.56 -22.13
C ASP A 37 -7.89 5.78 -21.66
N PRO A 38 -6.96 5.40 -22.56
CA PRO A 38 -5.83 4.55 -22.20
C PRO A 38 -4.91 5.20 -21.17
N ASP A 39 -4.65 6.51 -21.27
CA ASP A 39 -3.78 7.22 -20.33
C ASP A 39 -4.36 7.27 -18.91
N THR A 40 -5.65 7.59 -18.78
CA THR A 40 -6.32 7.57 -17.48
C THR A 40 -6.46 6.15 -16.95
N PHE A 41 -6.74 5.18 -17.81
CA PHE A 41 -6.81 3.77 -17.44
C PHE A 41 -5.49 3.28 -16.85
N GLU A 42 -4.37 3.49 -17.55
CA GLU A 42 -3.05 3.05 -17.10
C GLU A 42 -2.65 3.71 -15.77
N ARG A 43 -3.00 4.99 -15.59
CA ARG A 43 -2.77 5.72 -14.34
C ARG A 43 -3.59 5.18 -13.17
N GLU A 44 -4.87 4.90 -13.37
CA GLU A 44 -5.75 4.41 -12.30
C GLU A 44 -5.50 2.94 -11.95
N THR A 45 -5.15 2.13 -12.94
CA THR A 45 -4.87 0.69 -12.76
C THR A 45 -3.44 0.39 -12.37
N GLY A 46 -2.54 1.37 -12.44
CA GLY A 46 -1.12 1.17 -12.14
C GLY A 46 -0.44 0.21 -13.12
N VAL A 47 -0.88 0.21 -14.38
CA VAL A 47 -0.25 -0.58 -15.44
C VAL A 47 1.17 -0.04 -15.65
N GLY A 48 2.16 -0.94 -15.66
CA GLY A 48 3.58 -0.59 -15.76
C GLY A 48 4.23 -0.15 -14.45
N VAL A 49 3.47 0.05 -13.37
CA VAL A 49 4.02 0.35 -12.04
C VAL A 49 4.53 -0.93 -11.40
N THR A 50 5.81 -1.25 -11.65
CA THR A 50 6.52 -2.31 -10.93
C THR A 50 7.31 -1.68 -9.80
N ILE A 51 6.86 -1.89 -8.57
CA ILE A 51 7.58 -1.38 -7.40
C ILE A 51 8.81 -2.28 -7.18
N THR A 52 10.00 -1.69 -7.29
CA THR A 52 11.26 -2.41 -7.08
C THR A 52 11.54 -2.59 -5.59
N ARG A 53 12.41 -3.56 -5.26
CA ARG A 53 12.85 -3.79 -3.88
C ARG A 53 13.42 -2.51 -3.25
N GLU A 54 14.19 -1.72 -4.01
CA GLU A 54 14.80 -0.49 -3.50
C GLU A 54 13.75 0.56 -3.10
N GLN A 55 12.66 0.66 -3.87
CA GLN A 55 11.55 1.56 -3.54
C GLN A 55 10.84 1.12 -2.27
N ILE A 56 10.69 -0.19 -2.05
CA ILE A 56 10.15 -0.74 -0.80
C ILE A 56 11.06 -0.38 0.38
N GLU A 57 12.37 -0.57 0.24
CA GLU A 57 13.34 -0.21 1.28
C GLU A 57 13.31 1.28 1.63
N GLN A 58 13.27 2.15 0.62
CA GLN A 58 13.17 3.58 0.83
C GLN A 58 11.90 3.95 1.58
N ALA A 59 10.75 3.41 1.16
CA ALA A 59 9.48 3.67 1.84
C ALA A 59 9.49 3.18 3.30
N ILE A 60 10.05 1.99 3.55
CA ILE A 60 10.23 1.45 4.91
C ILE A 60 11.12 2.38 5.73
N ASN A 61 12.27 2.79 5.19
CA ASN A 61 13.21 3.65 5.90
C ASN A 61 12.58 5.01 6.25
N THR A 62 11.85 5.63 5.32
CA THR A 62 11.14 6.89 5.58
C THR A 62 10.15 6.73 6.73
N VAL A 63 9.30 5.68 6.70
CA VAL A 63 8.31 5.44 7.75
C VAL A 63 8.97 5.15 9.10
N VAL A 64 10.08 4.40 9.12
CA VAL A 64 10.80 4.07 10.35
C VAL A 64 11.50 5.29 10.94
N GLU A 65 12.11 6.15 10.13
CA GLU A 65 12.78 7.37 10.61
C GLU A 65 11.77 8.40 11.11
N GLU A 66 10.66 8.61 10.39
CA GLU A 66 9.59 9.54 10.80
C GLU A 66 8.95 9.12 12.14
N HIS A 67 8.86 7.81 12.40
CA HIS A 67 8.17 7.27 13.56
C HIS A 67 9.10 6.60 14.57
N ARG A 68 10.40 6.92 14.54
CA ARG A 68 11.40 6.31 15.43
C ARG A 68 11.08 6.47 16.92
N VAL A 69 10.51 7.62 17.29
CA VAL A 69 10.10 7.91 18.69
C VAL A 69 8.95 6.99 19.12
N GLU A 70 7.87 6.92 18.33
CA GLU A 70 6.70 6.07 18.61
C GLU A 70 7.06 4.57 18.58
N LEU A 71 7.99 4.16 17.70
CA LEU A 71 8.53 2.80 17.65
C LEU A 71 9.38 2.44 18.88
N SER A 72 10.08 3.41 19.47
CA SER A 72 10.89 3.19 20.67
C SER A 72 10.02 3.04 21.92
N GLU A 73 8.91 3.78 21.99
CA GLU A 73 7.98 3.77 23.13
C GLU A 73 7.01 2.58 23.09
N GLN A 74 6.40 2.32 21.94
CA GLN A 74 5.35 1.29 21.80
C GLN A 74 5.84 -0.03 21.22
N ARG A 75 7.13 -0.13 20.89
CA ARG A 75 7.79 -1.33 20.38
C ARG A 75 7.02 -1.99 19.23
N TYR A 76 6.63 -3.27 19.34
CA TYR A 76 5.97 -3.99 18.24
C TYR A 76 4.47 -3.66 18.10
N LYS A 77 3.84 -2.98 19.08
CA LYS A 77 2.44 -2.52 18.95
C LYS A 77 2.30 -1.44 17.88
N ALA A 78 3.20 -0.47 17.87
CA ALA A 78 3.23 0.56 16.83
C ALA A 78 3.70 0.01 15.48
N ALA A 79 4.60 -0.99 15.47
CA ALA A 79 5.08 -1.60 14.23
C ALA A 79 3.94 -2.17 13.36
N GLY A 80 2.92 -2.81 13.97
CA GLY A 80 1.76 -3.32 13.23
C GLY A 80 0.92 -2.23 12.55
N LYS A 81 0.77 -1.07 13.21
CA LYS A 81 0.06 0.10 12.67
C LYS A 81 0.75 0.64 11.43
N TYR A 82 2.08 0.77 11.47
CA TYR A 82 2.84 1.29 10.33
C TYR A 82 2.98 0.31 9.18
N LEU A 83 3.04 -0.99 9.45
CA LEU A 83 2.99 -2.00 8.40
C LEU A 83 1.69 -1.86 7.59
N SER A 84 0.56 -1.69 8.28
CA SER A 84 -0.75 -1.49 7.62
C SER A 84 -0.79 -0.20 6.79
N LEU A 85 -0.22 0.89 7.31
CA LEU A 85 -0.08 2.15 6.57
C LEU A 85 0.78 1.99 5.31
N LEU A 86 1.90 1.28 5.44
CA LEU A 86 2.85 1.02 4.36
C LEU A 86 2.20 0.17 3.25
N MET A 87 1.47 -0.89 3.61
CA MET A 87 0.75 -1.72 2.64
C MET A 87 -0.33 -0.93 1.89
N ASN A 88 -1.01 0.01 2.54
CA ASN A 88 -1.97 0.89 1.87
C ASN A 88 -1.30 1.88 0.92
N SER A 89 -0.10 2.36 1.26
CA SER A 89 0.67 3.27 0.40
C SER A 89 1.20 2.53 -0.84
N LEU A 90 1.76 1.34 -0.65
CA LEU A 90 2.33 0.49 -1.69
C LEU A 90 1.30 -0.51 -2.25
N LYS A 91 0.12 -0.03 -2.69
CA LYS A 91 -0.99 -0.89 -3.14
C LYS A 91 -0.67 -1.83 -4.31
N TRP A 92 0.38 -1.51 -5.08
CA TRP A 92 0.83 -2.27 -6.26
C TRP A 92 2.04 -3.16 -5.97
N ALA A 93 2.58 -3.13 -4.75
CA ALA A 93 3.77 -3.89 -4.40
C ALA A 93 3.42 -5.32 -4.00
N ASP A 94 4.44 -6.18 -3.99
CA ASP A 94 4.33 -7.51 -3.43
C ASP A 94 4.23 -7.43 -1.90
N GLY A 95 3.02 -7.64 -1.36
CA GLY A 95 2.75 -7.51 0.06
C GLY A 95 3.56 -8.47 0.93
N SER A 96 3.92 -9.65 0.41
CA SER A 96 4.76 -10.62 1.12
C SER A 96 6.19 -10.09 1.30
N THR A 97 6.77 -9.53 0.24
CA THR A 97 8.08 -8.90 0.25
C THR A 97 8.10 -7.69 1.18
N VAL A 98 7.10 -6.81 1.10
CA VAL A 98 6.98 -5.63 1.99
C VAL A 98 6.92 -6.07 3.46
N SER A 99 6.09 -7.08 3.78
CA SER A 99 5.95 -7.57 5.15
C SER A 99 7.24 -8.19 5.69
N THR A 100 7.93 -8.99 4.87
CA THR A 100 9.20 -9.64 5.26
C THR A 100 10.29 -8.60 5.52
N MET A 101 10.48 -7.68 4.58
CA MET A 101 11.52 -6.65 4.69
C MET A 101 11.26 -5.68 5.85
N TYR A 102 10.00 -5.35 6.10
CA TYR A 102 9.60 -4.54 7.24
C TYR A 102 9.86 -5.27 8.56
N ALA A 103 9.50 -6.55 8.65
CA ALA A 103 9.74 -7.37 9.84
C ALA A 103 11.24 -7.47 10.17
N ASP A 104 12.09 -7.68 9.16
CA ASP A 104 13.55 -7.70 9.32
C ASP A 104 14.10 -6.34 9.79
N ARG A 105 13.61 -5.23 9.23
CA ARG A 105 14.01 -3.88 9.63
C ARG A 105 13.64 -3.59 11.09
N ILE A 106 12.42 -3.93 11.49
CA ILE A 106 11.94 -3.74 12.87
C ILE A 106 12.68 -4.66 13.84
N ALA A 107 12.92 -5.91 13.48
CA ALA A 107 13.69 -6.84 14.31
C ALA A 107 15.12 -6.34 14.57
N ARG A 108 15.76 -5.73 13.56
CA ARG A 108 17.08 -5.09 13.72
C ARG A 108 17.05 -3.86 14.63
N LEU A 109 15.94 -3.11 14.66
CA LEU A 109 15.82 -1.88 15.45
C LEU A 109 15.41 -2.16 16.91
N LEU A 110 14.47 -3.09 17.12
CA LEU A 110 13.88 -3.37 18.45
C LEU A 110 14.47 -4.61 19.15
N GLY A 111 15.21 -5.46 18.43
CA GLY A 111 15.66 -6.76 18.89
C GLY A 111 14.57 -7.85 18.78
N PRO A 112 14.83 -9.09 19.23
CA PRO A 112 13.88 -10.20 19.11
C PRO A 112 12.53 -9.88 19.77
N LYS A 113 11.46 -10.44 19.20
CA LYS A 113 10.10 -10.23 19.68
C LYS A 113 9.91 -10.93 21.04
N THR A 114 9.99 -10.18 22.12
CA THR A 114 9.85 -10.69 23.50
C THR A 114 8.38 -10.78 23.92
N GLU A 115 8.05 -11.74 24.79
CA GLU A 115 6.70 -12.04 25.29
C GLU A 115 5.95 -10.86 25.93
N GLN A 116 6.65 -9.79 26.31
CA GLN A 116 6.05 -8.55 26.84
C GLN A 116 5.26 -7.75 25.79
N ASP A 117 5.50 -7.98 24.50
CA ASP A 117 4.76 -7.33 23.41
C ASP A 117 3.50 -8.13 22.99
N LEU A 118 3.48 -9.43 23.32
CA LEU A 118 2.35 -10.32 23.10
C LEU A 118 1.24 -10.17 24.14
N VAL A 119 1.48 -9.43 25.24
CA VAL A 119 0.48 -9.21 26.28
C VAL A 119 -0.61 -8.27 25.75
N PRO A 120 -1.83 -8.76 25.50
CA PRO A 120 -2.97 -7.87 25.32
C PRO A 120 -3.11 -7.13 26.64
N LEU A 121 -3.20 -5.79 26.62
CA LEU A 121 -3.56 -5.08 27.84
C LEU A 121 -4.84 -5.73 28.37
N LYS A 122 -4.73 -6.32 29.57
CA LYS A 122 -5.84 -6.93 30.29
C LYS A 122 -6.98 -5.92 30.25
N LYS A 123 -8.05 -6.26 29.52
CA LYS A 123 -9.31 -5.54 29.59
C LYS A 123 -9.73 -5.63 31.06
N SER A 124 -9.55 -4.56 31.82
CA SER A 124 -10.24 -4.41 33.10
C SER A 124 -11.72 -4.46 32.77
N ALA A 125 -12.35 -5.53 33.23
CA ALA A 125 -13.71 -5.89 32.93
C ALA A 125 -14.70 -4.81 33.38
N ALA A 126 -15.53 -4.34 32.46
CA ALA A 126 -16.88 -3.88 32.73
C ALA A 126 -17.74 -4.09 31.47
N THR A 127 -18.46 -5.22 31.48
CA THR A 127 -19.85 -5.41 31.07
C THR A 127 -20.31 -5.09 29.62
N SER A 128 -20.60 -6.17 28.90
CA SER A 128 -21.72 -6.45 27.97
C SER A 128 -22.39 -5.33 27.15
N THR A 129 -22.44 -5.50 25.82
CA THR A 129 -23.63 -5.83 24.98
C THR A 129 -23.48 -5.32 23.52
N ALA A 130 -23.97 -6.15 22.58
CA ALA A 130 -24.24 -6.01 21.14
C ALA A 130 -24.10 -4.65 20.38
N GLY A 131 -23.74 -4.74 19.10
CA GLY A 131 -24.36 -3.92 18.04
C GLY A 131 -23.45 -3.10 17.11
N THR A 132 -23.49 -3.47 15.83
CA THR A 132 -23.12 -2.77 14.57
C THR A 132 -23.15 -1.22 14.55
N THR A 133 -22.15 -0.62 13.85
CA THR A 133 -22.26 0.47 12.83
C THR A 133 -21.28 1.65 13.01
N ALA A 134 -20.53 1.93 11.92
CA ALA A 134 -19.89 3.17 11.42
C ALA A 134 -19.50 4.34 12.34
N CYS A 135 -18.29 4.88 12.14
CA CYS A 135 -18.01 6.14 11.43
C CYS A 135 -16.54 6.55 11.66
N GLY A 136 -15.93 7.12 10.63
CA GLY A 136 -14.49 7.34 10.54
C GLY A 136 -13.93 8.46 11.41
N LYS A 137 -12.59 8.48 11.46
CA LYS A 137 -11.77 9.66 11.73
C LYS A 137 -10.45 9.53 10.96
N ASP A 138 -10.33 10.35 9.92
CA ASP A 138 -9.19 11.24 9.67
C ASP A 138 -7.85 10.74 10.21
N ASN A 139 -7.13 9.96 9.42
CA ASN A 139 -5.70 9.82 9.63
C ASN A 139 -4.98 10.50 8.46
N LYS A 140 -4.35 11.63 8.79
CA LYS A 140 -3.55 12.44 7.87
C LYS A 140 -2.55 11.53 7.15
N ILE A 141 -2.74 11.42 5.85
CA ILE A 141 -1.77 10.85 4.92
C ILE A 141 -0.55 11.79 4.95
N PRO A 142 0.66 11.33 5.34
CA PRO A 142 1.84 12.17 5.19
C PRO A 142 2.09 12.42 3.69
N PRO A 143 2.26 13.68 3.26
CA PRO A 143 2.34 14.08 1.85
C PRO A 143 3.62 13.63 1.12
N ALA A 144 4.52 12.89 1.80
CA ALA A 144 5.80 12.45 1.24
C ALA A 144 5.67 11.21 0.35
N ALA A 145 4.75 10.28 0.66
CA ALA A 145 4.55 9.06 -0.14
C ALA A 145 3.96 9.34 -1.54
N LEU A 146 3.27 10.48 -1.70
CA LEU A 146 2.73 10.91 -2.99
C LEU A 146 3.80 11.59 -3.88
N LYS A 147 4.86 12.15 -3.29
CA LYS A 147 5.92 12.85 -4.04
C LYS A 147 6.84 11.89 -4.79
N VAL A 148 7.12 10.72 -4.23
CA VAL A 148 7.93 9.70 -4.93
C VAL A 148 7.17 9.06 -6.10
N ALA A 149 5.84 8.93 -6.00
CA ALA A 149 5.02 8.41 -7.08
C ALA A 149 4.82 9.44 -8.23
N SER A 150 4.73 10.73 -7.91
CA SER A 150 4.52 11.79 -8.91
C SER A 150 5.82 12.21 -9.63
N ALA A 151 6.98 12.11 -8.97
CA ALA A 151 8.25 12.49 -9.57
C ALA A 151 8.75 11.52 -10.67
N LEU A 152 8.35 10.25 -10.62
CA LEU A 152 8.84 9.25 -11.59
C LEU A 152 8.11 9.30 -12.95
N ALA A 153 6.90 9.86 -13.01
CA ALA A 153 6.17 10.04 -14.27
C ALA A 153 6.81 11.08 -15.20
N ALA A 154 7.66 11.97 -14.68
CA ALA A 154 8.27 13.06 -15.44
C ALA A 154 9.62 12.69 -16.10
N THR A 155 10.27 11.59 -15.71
CA THR A 155 11.62 11.27 -16.20
C THR A 155 11.65 10.30 -17.39
N THR A 156 10.56 9.56 -17.65
CA THR A 156 10.41 8.71 -18.86
C THR A 156 9.67 9.44 -20.00
N THR A 157 9.82 10.75 -20.11
CA THR A 157 9.39 11.50 -21.31
C THR A 157 10.51 12.42 -21.78
N LYS A 158 11.73 11.88 -21.87
CA LYS A 158 12.85 12.59 -22.51
C LYS A 158 13.92 11.62 -23.02
N MET A 159 13.56 10.75 -23.97
CA MET A 159 14.52 10.10 -24.88
C MET A 159 13.77 9.41 -26.02
N ARG A 160 13.24 10.21 -26.95
CA ARG A 160 12.99 9.81 -28.34
C ARG A 160 12.81 11.07 -29.19
N GLU A 161 13.94 11.69 -29.54
CA GLU A 161 14.04 12.47 -30.78
C GLU A 161 14.19 11.51 -31.95
#